data_AF-A0A2Z3HMW1-F1
#
_entry.id   AF-A0A2Z3HMW1-F1
#
_cell.length_a   1.000
_cell.length_b   1.000
_cell.length_c   1.000
_cell.angle_alpha   90.00
_cell.angle_beta   90.00
_cell.angle_gamma   90.00
#
_symmetry.space_group_name_H-M   'P 1'
#
loop_
_entity.id
_entity.type
_entity.pdbx_description
1 polymer ?
#
loop_
_entity_poly.entity_id
_entity_poly.type
_entity_poly.pdbx_seq_one_letter_code
_entity_poly.pdbx_strand_id
1 'polypeptide(L)'
;MLASVVLVSACSGPKAPETPAAPAAFTIPLNPNTNGVLESRSARITLGKGPQAYSADVAMTPSWWVASDGFKIVWFSGMSQTKRYFQFSGETPGEAARPKLLKSPEEAVREVKVAFDGGPPVAVRPEATRAVFKPPPGAKAVTSVEIAFGPADAPGLYAWKSPSP
;
A
#
# COMPACT_ATOMS: atom_id res chain seq x y z
N MET A 1 -24.93 62.43 36.18
CA MET A 1 -25.46 62.23 34.82
C MET A 1 -24.34 61.74 33.91
N LEU A 2 -24.68 60.88 32.96
CA LEU A 2 -23.86 60.13 31.99
C LEU A 2 -23.03 58.97 32.56
N ALA A 3 -22.84 57.86 31.87
CA ALA A 3 -23.64 57.00 30.98
C ALA A 3 -22.72 55.83 30.61
N SER A 4 -23.31 54.67 30.36
CA SER A 4 -22.73 53.38 30.00
C SER A 4 -21.56 53.41 29.01
N VAL A 5 -20.61 52.46 29.16
CA VAL A 5 -20.09 51.69 28.03
C VAL A 5 -19.81 50.24 28.47
N VAL A 6 -20.67 49.34 27.98
CA VAL A 6 -20.38 47.91 27.76
C VAL A 6 -20.24 47.75 26.25
N LEU A 7 -19.12 47.19 25.76
CA LEU A 7 -19.00 46.22 24.64
C LEU A 7 -17.58 46.17 24.03
N VAL A 8 -16.90 45.07 24.33
CA VAL A 8 -16.17 44.15 23.43
C VAL A 8 -15.43 44.74 22.22
N SER A 9 -14.10 44.54 22.18
CA SER A 9 -13.48 43.93 20.99
C SER A 9 -12.16 43.23 21.32
N ALA A 10 -12.06 41.98 20.89
CA ALA A 10 -10.91 41.12 21.02
C ALA A 10 -9.77 41.60 20.12
N CYS A 11 -8.54 41.66 20.64
CA CYS A 11 -7.34 41.82 19.82
C CYS A 11 -6.54 40.52 19.82
N SER A 12 -6.54 39.92 18.64
CA SER A 12 -5.80 38.77 18.15
C SER A 12 -4.36 38.71 18.68
N GLY A 13 -4.04 37.66 19.44
CA GLY A 13 -2.66 37.22 19.61
C GLY A 13 -2.18 36.52 18.32
N PRO A 14 -0.89 36.60 17.97
CA PRO A 14 -0.37 35.99 16.76
C PRO A 14 -0.56 34.48 16.83
N LYS A 15 -1.30 33.95 15.84
CA LYS A 15 -1.51 32.52 15.63
C LYS A 15 -0.12 31.89 15.45
N ALA A 16 0.30 31.07 16.41
CA ALA A 16 1.49 30.25 16.27
C ALA A 16 1.39 29.47 14.94
N PRO A 17 2.51 29.29 14.22
CA PRO A 17 2.48 28.48 12.99
C PRO A 17 1.85 27.13 13.36
N GLU A 18 0.73 26.80 12.71
CA GLU A 18 0.14 25.48 12.82
C GLU A 18 1.22 24.50 12.35
N THR A 19 1.81 23.77 13.30
CA THR A 19 2.70 22.66 13.00
C THR A 19 1.96 21.78 11.99
N PRO A 20 2.54 21.47 10.82
CA PRO A 20 1.88 20.62 9.85
C PRO A 20 1.41 19.35 10.55
N ALA A 21 0.11 19.05 10.44
CA ALA A 21 -0.45 17.83 11.01
C ALA A 21 0.44 16.66 10.57
N ALA A 22 0.89 15.86 11.54
CA ALA A 22 1.68 14.68 11.24
C ALA A 22 0.95 13.84 10.16
N PRO A 23 1.67 13.26 9.19
CA PRO A 23 1.05 12.45 8.16
C PRO A 23 0.11 11.41 8.78
N ALA A 24 -1.11 11.29 8.24
CA ALA A 24 -2.08 10.34 8.76
C ALA A 24 -1.45 8.94 8.79
N ALA A 25 -1.50 8.31 9.96
CA ALA A 25 -1.04 6.95 10.16
C ALA A 25 -1.82 5.99 9.24
N PHE A 26 -1.11 5.12 8.50
CA PHE A 26 -1.74 4.11 7.67
C PHE A 26 -2.55 3.14 8.53
N THR A 27 -3.84 3.05 8.24
CA THR A 27 -4.77 2.14 8.93
C THR A 27 -5.88 1.68 7.99
N ILE A 28 -6.23 0.40 8.06
CA ILE A 28 -7.40 -0.16 7.38
C ILE A 28 -8.30 -0.79 8.44
N PRO A 29 -9.49 -0.23 8.69
CA PRO A 29 -10.45 -0.80 9.64
C PRO A 29 -10.93 -2.19 9.22
N LEU A 30 -11.04 -3.12 10.17
CA LEU A 30 -11.58 -4.46 9.94
C LEU A 30 -13.11 -4.52 10.04
N ASN A 31 -13.79 -3.54 9.45
CA ASN A 31 -15.25 -3.50 9.42
C ASN A 31 -15.78 -4.53 8.41
N PRO A 32 -16.73 -5.41 8.80
CA PRO A 32 -17.25 -6.43 7.89
C PRO A 32 -17.79 -5.86 6.58
N ASN A 33 -17.55 -6.56 5.47
CA ASN A 33 -18.02 -6.23 4.12
C ASN A 33 -17.53 -4.87 3.58
N THR A 34 -16.38 -4.39 4.04
CA THR A 34 -15.73 -3.18 3.51
C THR A 34 -14.62 -3.54 2.54
N ASN A 35 -14.31 -2.60 1.64
CA ASN A 35 -13.19 -2.73 0.72
C ASN A 35 -12.64 -1.35 0.36
N GLY A 36 -11.45 -1.35 -0.24
CA GLY A 36 -10.84 -0.15 -0.77
C GLY A 36 -9.60 -0.48 -1.59
N VAL A 37 -8.83 0.55 -1.88
CA VAL A 37 -7.62 0.50 -2.71
C VAL A 37 -6.47 1.08 -1.91
N LEU A 38 -5.31 0.42 -1.93
CA LEU A 38 -4.08 1.00 -1.38
C LEU A 38 -3.53 2.02 -2.37
N GLU A 39 -2.97 3.11 -1.84
CA GLU A 39 -2.25 4.09 -2.65
C GLU A 39 -1.18 3.43 -3.51
N SER A 40 -1.00 3.88 -4.75
CA SER A 40 0.05 3.38 -5.62
C SER A 40 1.44 3.55 -4.99
N ARG A 41 2.24 2.49 -4.99
CA ARG A 41 3.66 2.51 -4.60
C ARG A 41 4.48 1.98 -5.75
N SER A 42 5.66 2.55 -5.99
CA SER A 42 6.53 2.13 -7.08
C SER A 42 7.84 1.60 -6.54
N ALA A 43 8.35 0.54 -7.16
CA ALA A 43 9.71 0.05 -6.95
C ALA A 43 10.36 -0.24 -8.30
N ARG A 44 11.67 -0.04 -8.37
CA ARG A 44 12.46 -0.45 -9.53
C ARG A 44 12.80 -1.93 -9.41
N ILE A 45 12.42 -2.71 -10.42
CA ILE A 45 12.68 -4.14 -10.48
C ILE A 45 13.74 -4.39 -11.54
N THR A 46 14.73 -5.22 -11.22
CA THR A 46 15.79 -5.64 -12.15
C THR A 46 15.83 -7.16 -12.22
N LEU A 47 15.81 -7.72 -13.44
CA LEU A 47 15.89 -9.16 -13.69
C LEU A 47 17.11 -9.46 -14.56
N GLY A 48 17.92 -10.42 -14.11
CA GLY A 48 19.17 -10.77 -14.77
C GLY A 48 20.34 -9.89 -14.33
N LYS A 49 21.48 -10.04 -15.01
CA LYS A 49 22.73 -9.33 -14.71
C LYS A 49 23.40 -8.87 -16.01
N GLY A 50 24.21 -7.81 -15.91
CA GLY A 50 24.99 -7.30 -17.03
C GLY A 50 24.15 -6.57 -18.09
N PRO A 51 24.68 -6.40 -19.32
CA PRO A 51 24.04 -5.59 -20.37
C PRO A 51 22.68 -6.10 -20.85
N GLN A 52 22.34 -7.35 -20.55
CA GLN A 52 21.07 -7.99 -20.90
C GLN A 52 20.04 -7.94 -19.76
N ALA A 53 20.37 -7.28 -18.64
CA ALA A 53 19.44 -7.13 -17.53
C ALA A 53 18.24 -6.29 -17.98
N TYR A 54 17.05 -6.80 -17.69
CA TYR A 54 15.83 -6.03 -17.85
C TYR A 54 15.58 -5.22 -16.57
N SER A 55 15.24 -3.94 -16.70
CA SER A 55 14.78 -3.13 -15.57
C SER A 55 13.53 -2.34 -15.92
N ALA A 56 12.66 -2.14 -14.95
CA ALA A 56 11.46 -1.33 -15.07
C ALA A 56 11.08 -0.74 -13.72
N ASP A 57 10.46 0.43 -13.74
CA ASP A 57 9.72 0.94 -12.60
C ASP A 57 8.33 0.31 -12.64
N VAL A 58 7.95 -0.35 -11.54
CA VAL A 58 6.68 -1.05 -11.44
C VAL A 58 5.87 -0.39 -10.34
N ALA A 59 4.79 0.28 -10.71
CA ALA A 59 3.81 0.81 -9.78
C ALA A 59 2.76 -0.26 -9.44
N MET A 60 2.47 -0.42 -8.16
CA MET A 60 1.53 -1.40 -7.62
C MET A 60 0.42 -0.70 -6.83
N THR A 61 -0.84 -1.01 -7.18
CA THR A 61 -2.05 -0.43 -6.59
C THR A 61 -3.02 -1.56 -6.21
N PRO A 62 -2.74 -2.34 -5.16
CA PRO A 62 -3.59 -3.46 -4.78
C PRO A 62 -4.89 -2.98 -4.12
N SER A 63 -5.92 -3.82 -4.17
CA SER A 63 -7.16 -3.63 -3.41
C SER A 63 -7.13 -4.40 -2.10
N TRP A 64 -7.88 -3.96 -1.10
CA TRP A 64 -8.06 -4.67 0.17
C TRP A 64 -9.53 -4.88 0.48
N TRP A 65 -9.88 -6.07 0.97
CA TRP A 65 -11.26 -6.48 1.23
C TRP A 65 -11.36 -7.09 2.64
N VAL A 66 -12.40 -6.74 3.38
CA VAL A 66 -12.79 -7.39 4.64
C VAL A 66 -14.06 -8.19 4.36
N ALA A 67 -13.93 -9.50 4.32
CA ALA A 67 -15.02 -10.44 4.06
C ALA A 67 -15.22 -11.39 5.26
N SER A 68 -16.29 -12.18 5.24
CA SER A 68 -16.60 -13.14 6.32
C SER A 68 -15.50 -14.18 6.56
N ASP A 69 -14.68 -14.47 5.54
CA ASP A 69 -13.55 -15.40 5.60
C ASP A 69 -12.20 -14.73 5.94
N GLY A 70 -12.18 -13.41 6.14
CA GLY A 70 -11.01 -12.68 6.64
C GLY A 70 -10.66 -11.41 5.86
N PHE A 71 -9.45 -10.92 6.11
CA PHE A 71 -8.86 -9.79 5.41
C PHE A 71 -8.11 -10.27 4.17
N LYS A 72 -8.23 -9.54 3.07
CA LYS A 72 -7.61 -9.91 1.79
C LYS A 72 -6.86 -8.75 1.19
N ILE A 73 -5.69 -9.03 0.63
CA ILE A 73 -5.01 -8.16 -0.33
C ILE A 73 -5.18 -8.79 -1.70
N VAL A 74 -5.64 -8.02 -2.68
CA VAL A 74 -6.02 -8.48 -4.03
C VAL A 74 -5.25 -7.66 -5.07
N TRP A 75 -4.59 -8.33 -6.00
CA TRP A 75 -3.83 -7.71 -7.10
C TRP A 75 -4.18 -8.31 -8.46
N PHE A 76 -5.22 -9.14 -8.53
CA PHE A 76 -5.70 -9.70 -9.78
C PHE A 76 -7.21 -9.95 -9.72
N SER A 77 -7.91 -9.58 -10.78
CA SER A 77 -9.34 -9.83 -10.95
C SER A 77 -9.68 -10.10 -12.43
N GLY A 78 -8.81 -10.84 -13.12
CA GLY A 78 -8.87 -11.13 -14.55
C GLY A 78 -7.84 -10.35 -15.37
N MET A 79 -7.48 -10.88 -16.55
CA MET A 79 -6.42 -10.31 -17.41
C MET A 79 -6.71 -8.85 -17.81
N SER A 80 -7.96 -8.50 -18.11
CA SER A 80 -8.35 -7.12 -18.46
C SER A 80 -8.18 -6.13 -17.31
N GLN A 81 -8.23 -6.61 -16.06
CA GLN A 81 -8.14 -5.79 -14.86
C GLN A 81 -6.74 -5.78 -14.23
N THR A 82 -5.86 -6.69 -14.64
CA THR A 82 -4.49 -6.81 -14.09
C THR A 82 -3.69 -5.52 -14.27
N LYS A 83 -3.90 -4.83 -15.39
CA LYS A 83 -3.32 -3.51 -15.70
C LYS A 83 -3.72 -2.40 -14.72
N ARG A 84 -4.77 -2.61 -13.92
CA ARG A 84 -5.17 -1.65 -12.86
C ARG A 84 -4.31 -1.79 -11.62
N TYR A 85 -3.79 -3.00 -11.36
CA TYR A 85 -2.98 -3.28 -10.18
C TYR A 85 -1.49 -3.08 -10.42
N PHE A 86 -1.03 -3.26 -11.67
CA PHE A 86 0.38 -3.13 -12.05
C PHE A 86 0.54 -2.20 -13.24
N GLN A 87 1.40 -1.19 -13.12
CA GLN A 87 1.80 -0.32 -14.22
C GLN A 87 3.31 -0.36 -14.38
N PHE A 88 3.77 -0.61 -15.60
CA PHE A 88 5.18 -0.64 -15.95
C PHE A 88 5.56 0.66 -16.64
N SER A 89 6.70 1.23 -16.26
CA SER A 89 7.30 2.40 -16.90
C SER A 89 8.83 2.32 -16.83
N GLY A 90 9.53 3.19 -17.55
CA GLY A 90 10.99 3.24 -17.52
C GLY A 90 11.67 1.94 -17.99
N GLU A 91 10.99 1.15 -18.83
CA GLU A 91 11.44 -0.18 -19.24
C GLU A 91 12.73 -0.10 -20.08
N THR A 92 13.76 -0.82 -19.64
CA THR A 92 15.04 -0.95 -20.35
C THR A 92 15.38 -2.43 -20.49
N PRO A 93 15.62 -2.95 -21.70
CA PRO A 93 15.75 -2.23 -22.98
C PRO A 93 14.42 -1.88 -23.68
N GLY A 94 13.28 -2.23 -23.10
CA GLY A 94 11.94 -1.87 -23.60
C GLY A 94 10.93 -3.00 -23.45
N GLU A 95 9.65 -2.70 -23.70
CA GLU A 95 8.53 -3.63 -23.46
C GLU A 95 8.64 -4.95 -24.24
N ALA A 96 9.17 -4.92 -25.47
CA ALA A 96 9.37 -6.12 -26.27
C ALA A 96 10.30 -7.15 -25.59
N ALA A 97 11.24 -6.67 -24.76
CA ALA A 97 12.18 -7.50 -24.02
C ALA A 97 11.67 -7.89 -22.62
N ARG A 98 10.43 -7.55 -22.25
CA ARG A 98 9.87 -7.84 -20.93
C ARG A 98 9.91 -9.35 -20.64
N PRO A 99 10.57 -9.78 -19.54
CA PRO A 99 10.64 -11.19 -19.17
C PRO A 99 9.26 -11.81 -18.94
N LYS A 100 9.12 -13.12 -19.17
CA LYS A 100 7.85 -13.85 -19.00
C LYS A 100 7.20 -13.61 -17.63
N LEU A 101 8.01 -13.58 -16.57
CA LEU A 101 7.55 -13.31 -15.19
C LEU A 101 6.79 -11.98 -15.06
N LEU A 102 7.17 -10.96 -15.82
CA LEU A 102 6.54 -9.64 -15.78
C LEU A 102 5.43 -9.46 -16.83
N LYS A 103 5.22 -10.44 -17.71
CA LYS A 103 4.04 -10.50 -18.59
C LYS A 103 2.79 -10.98 -17.86
N SER A 104 2.98 -11.77 -16.79
CA SER A 104 1.96 -12.20 -15.83
C SER A 104 2.33 -11.70 -14.43
N PRO A 105 2.28 -10.37 -14.17
CA PRO A 105 2.80 -9.77 -12.94
C PRO A 105 2.17 -10.31 -11.66
N GLU A 106 0.95 -10.83 -11.72
CA GLU A 106 0.28 -11.49 -10.59
C GLU A 106 1.06 -12.71 -10.07
N GLU A 107 1.78 -13.42 -10.95
CA GLU A 107 2.64 -14.55 -10.60
C GLU A 107 3.98 -14.11 -9.99
N ALA A 108 4.32 -12.82 -10.14
CA ALA A 108 5.54 -12.24 -9.58
C ALA A 108 5.38 -11.77 -8.13
N VAL A 109 4.17 -11.81 -7.57
CA VAL A 109 3.95 -11.57 -6.13
C VAL A 109 4.42 -12.79 -5.35
N ARG A 110 5.42 -12.61 -4.48
CA ARG A 110 6.11 -13.69 -3.76
C ARG A 110 5.58 -13.92 -2.36
N GLU A 111 5.35 -12.83 -1.65
CA GLU A 111 4.96 -12.84 -0.26
C GLU A 111 4.20 -11.56 0.06
N VAL A 112 3.16 -11.69 0.87
CA VAL A 112 2.44 -10.55 1.43
C VAL A 112 2.51 -10.66 2.94
N LYS A 113 2.87 -9.56 3.60
CA LYS A 113 2.89 -9.45 5.06
C LYS A 113 1.88 -8.42 5.51
N VAL A 114 1.20 -8.73 6.61
CA VAL A 114 0.20 -7.84 7.21
C VAL A 114 0.40 -7.81 8.72
N ALA A 115 0.49 -6.61 9.29
CA ALA A 115 0.43 -6.42 10.74
C ALA A 115 -0.94 -5.91 11.18
N PHE A 116 -1.48 -6.51 12.24
CA PHE A 116 -2.74 -6.11 12.86
C PHE A 116 -2.44 -5.32 14.15
N ASP A 117 -3.05 -4.15 14.29
CA ASP A 117 -2.95 -3.28 15.49
C ASP A 117 -1.50 -3.04 16.00
N GLY A 118 -0.53 -2.91 15.10
CA GLY A 118 0.88 -2.70 15.43
C GLY A 118 1.64 -3.95 15.92
N GLY A 119 1.00 -5.12 15.91
CA GLY A 119 1.60 -6.39 16.28
C GLY A 119 2.61 -6.94 15.24
N PRO A 120 3.19 -8.12 15.49
CA PRO A 120 4.11 -8.75 14.54
C PRO A 120 3.41 -9.09 13.21
N PRO A 121 4.09 -8.92 12.07
CA PRO A 121 3.49 -9.20 10.77
C PRO A 121 3.28 -10.70 10.55
N VAL A 122 2.10 -11.04 10.01
CA VAL A 122 1.78 -12.37 9.50
C VAL A 122 2.11 -12.40 8.01
N ALA A 123 2.88 -13.41 7.58
CA ALA A 123 3.29 -13.58 6.19
C ALA A 123 2.48 -14.69 5.50
N VAL A 124 2.09 -14.46 4.25
CA VAL A 124 1.43 -15.44 3.38
C VAL A 124 2.15 -15.46 2.04
N ARG A 125 2.45 -16.66 1.53
CA ARG A 125 2.82 -16.89 0.14
C ARG A 125 1.54 -17.12 -0.65
N PRO A 126 1.13 -16.21 -1.54
CA PRO A 126 -0.14 -16.34 -2.22
C PRO A 126 -0.08 -17.37 -3.36
N GLU A 127 -1.19 -18.06 -3.59
CA GLU A 127 -1.26 -19.12 -4.62
C GLU A 127 -1.60 -18.58 -6.02
N ALA A 128 -2.20 -17.38 -6.16
CA ALA A 128 -2.34 -16.72 -7.47
C ALA A 128 -2.73 -15.23 -7.39
N THR A 129 -3.92 -14.92 -6.87
CA THR A 129 -4.60 -13.62 -7.17
C THR A 129 -4.82 -12.72 -5.97
N ARG A 130 -4.60 -13.27 -4.77
CA ARG A 130 -4.85 -12.63 -3.49
C ARG A 130 -4.09 -13.33 -2.37
N ALA A 131 -3.80 -12.59 -1.31
CA ALA A 131 -3.38 -13.11 -0.03
C ALA A 131 -4.55 -13.00 0.95
N VAL A 132 -4.84 -14.08 1.67
CA VAL A 132 -5.93 -14.14 2.65
C VAL A 132 -5.33 -14.28 4.04
N PHE A 133 -5.78 -13.43 4.95
CA PHE A 133 -5.34 -13.39 6.34
C PHE A 133 -6.55 -13.57 7.24
N LYS A 134 -6.39 -14.39 8.28
CA LYS A 134 -7.34 -14.47 9.40
C LYS A 134 -6.89 -13.46 10.44
N PRO A 135 -7.63 -12.36 10.68
CA PRO A 135 -7.26 -11.43 11.74
C PRO A 135 -7.26 -12.15 13.10
N PRO A 136 -6.31 -11.86 14.00
CA PRO A 136 -6.35 -12.35 15.36
C PRO A 136 -7.66 -11.95 16.07
N PRO A 137 -8.16 -12.77 17.02
CA PRO A 137 -9.34 -12.41 17.80
C PRO A 137 -9.19 -11.02 18.44
N GLY A 138 -10.20 -10.18 18.25
CA GLY A 138 -10.22 -8.82 18.80
C GLY A 138 -9.50 -7.76 17.96
N ALA A 139 -8.78 -8.14 16.90
CA ALA A 139 -8.08 -7.19 16.05
C ALA A 139 -9.03 -6.15 15.43
N LYS A 140 -8.59 -4.89 15.35
CA LYS A 140 -9.42 -3.76 14.90
C LYS A 140 -9.00 -3.21 13.56
N ALA A 141 -7.71 -3.19 13.26
CA ALA A 141 -7.20 -2.64 12.03
C ALA A 141 -5.96 -3.37 11.52
N VAL A 142 -5.74 -3.28 10.21
CA VAL A 142 -4.44 -3.52 9.58
C VAL A 142 -3.64 -2.22 9.64
N THR A 143 -2.39 -2.33 10.08
CA THR A 143 -1.49 -1.20 10.36
C THR A 143 -0.21 -1.25 9.53
N SER A 144 0.05 -2.38 8.87
CA SER A 144 1.01 -2.46 7.78
C SER A 144 0.59 -3.48 6.73
N VAL A 145 0.96 -3.20 5.49
CA VAL A 145 0.95 -4.14 4.37
C VAL A 145 2.31 -4.06 3.70
N GLU A 146 2.94 -5.21 3.48
CA GLU A 146 4.16 -5.30 2.68
C GLU A 146 3.97 -6.36 1.59
N ILE A 147 4.43 -6.06 0.38
CA ILE A 147 4.35 -6.98 -0.76
C ILE A 147 5.74 -7.12 -1.36
N ALA A 148 6.25 -8.35 -1.41
CA ALA A 148 7.44 -8.72 -2.14
C ALA A 148 7.07 -9.10 -3.58
N PHE A 149 7.68 -8.44 -4.57
CA PHE A 149 7.35 -8.60 -5.98
C PHE A 149 8.62 -8.70 -6.85
N GLY A 150 8.59 -9.60 -7.84
CA GLY A 150 9.67 -9.73 -8.83
C GLY A 150 10.45 -11.06 -8.71
N PRO A 151 11.76 -11.08 -8.98
CA PRO A 151 12.54 -12.31 -8.99
C PRO A 151 12.69 -12.90 -7.58
N ALA A 152 12.84 -14.22 -7.47
CA ALA A 152 12.79 -14.93 -6.19
C ALA A 152 14.01 -14.68 -5.29
N ASP A 153 15.17 -14.38 -5.89
CA ASP A 153 16.44 -14.12 -5.23
C ASP A 153 16.59 -12.68 -4.74
N ALA A 154 15.89 -11.73 -5.37
CA ALA A 154 15.95 -10.31 -5.03
C ALA A 154 14.63 -9.58 -5.35
N PRO A 155 13.53 -9.87 -4.62
CA PRO A 155 12.25 -9.20 -4.87
C PRO A 155 12.33 -7.72 -4.45
N GLY A 156 11.66 -6.85 -5.19
CA GLY A 156 11.36 -5.49 -4.75
C GLY A 156 10.30 -5.50 -3.66
N LEU A 157 10.38 -4.52 -2.75
CA LEU A 157 9.48 -4.40 -1.60
C LEU A 157 8.59 -3.17 -1.72
N TYR A 158 7.29 -3.38 -1.60
CA TYR A 158 6.27 -2.35 -1.53
C TYR A 158 5.73 -2.32 -0.10
N ALA A 159 5.73 -1.16 0.55
CA ALA A 159 5.33 -1.04 1.95
C ALA A 159 4.33 0.10 2.15
N TRP A 160 3.22 -0.22 2.81
CA TRP A 160 2.26 0.71 3.38
C TRP A 160 2.30 0.52 4.89
N LYS A 161 2.77 1.52 5.61
CA LYS A 161 2.90 1.46 7.07
C LYS A 161 2.66 2.83 7.67
N SER A 162 2.18 2.84 8.90
CA SER A 162 2.20 4.06 9.70
C SER A 162 3.67 4.50 9.87
N PRO A 163 3.97 5.81 9.81
CA PRO A 163 5.28 6.28 10.25
C PRO A 163 5.47 5.83 11.70
N SER A 164 6.64 5.25 12.01
CA SER A 164 7.00 4.97 13.39
C SER A 164 7.00 6.31 14.15
N PRO A 165 6.40 6.38 15.35
CA PRO A 165 6.47 7.57 16.19
C PRO A 165 7.91 7.93 16.57
#